data_AF-A0A1V5HFC4-F1
#
_entry.id   AF-A0A1V5HFC4-F1
#
_cell.length_a   1.000
_cell.length_b   1.000
_cell.length_c   1.000
_cell.angle_alpha   90.00
_cell.angle_beta   90.00
_cell.angle_gamma   90.00
#
_symmetry.space_group_name_H-M   'P 1'
#
loop_
_entity.id
_entity.type
_entity.pdbx_description
1 polymer ?
#
loop_
_entity_poly.entity_id
_entity_poly.type
_entity_poly.pdbx_seq_one_letter_code
_entity_poly.pdbx_strand_id
1 'polypeptide(L)'
;MKLKLDDIRKSFVHVFGGNVLTENFFVRNLTFIVVLVIIMILFISHRYTVLQRIAEMERLKVELKDAKYESLDIASDLTEASRQGQIEKKVEESGLGLKINNEPVFRIQKGRK
;
A
#
# COMPACT_ATOMS: atom_id res chain seq x y z
N MET A 1 18.48 -8.02 -47.75
CA MET A 1 17.58 -8.24 -46.60
C MET A 1 16.39 -7.25 -46.57
N LYS A 2 15.80 -6.89 -47.73
CA LYS A 2 14.63 -5.98 -47.79
C LYS A 2 13.30 -6.71 -48.07
N LEU A 3 13.35 -7.90 -48.67
CA LEU A 3 12.17 -8.69 -49.05
C LEU A 3 11.24 -9.04 -47.87
N LYS A 4 11.79 -9.42 -46.70
CA LYS A 4 10.97 -9.87 -45.55
C LYS A 4 10.09 -8.76 -44.93
N LEU A 5 10.53 -7.49 -44.97
CA LEU A 5 9.78 -6.38 -44.37
C LEU A 5 8.58 -5.96 -45.22
N ASP A 6 8.74 -5.98 -46.55
CA ASP A 6 7.66 -5.64 -47.48
C ASP A 6 6.57 -6.72 -47.49
N ASP A 7 6.94 -8.00 -47.36
CA ASP A 7 5.99 -9.11 -47.24
C ASP A 7 5.21 -9.05 -45.93
N ILE A 8 5.87 -8.71 -44.81
CA ILE A 8 5.19 -8.48 -43.52
C ILE A 8 4.25 -7.28 -43.65
N ARG A 9 4.68 -6.16 -44.24
CA ARG A 9 3.84 -4.98 -44.41
C ARG A 9 2.62 -5.26 -45.30
N LYS A 10 2.80 -6.00 -46.40
CA LYS A 10 1.69 -6.46 -47.26
C LYS A 10 0.75 -7.39 -46.52
N SER A 11 1.27 -8.32 -45.71
CA SER A 11 0.46 -9.22 -44.89
C SER A 11 -0.33 -8.47 -43.82
N PHE A 12 0.30 -7.50 -43.13
CA PHE A 12 -0.38 -6.61 -42.19
C PHE A 12 -1.48 -5.78 -42.87
N VAL A 13 -1.20 -5.17 -44.02
CA VAL A 13 -2.19 -4.41 -44.79
C VAL A 13 -3.31 -5.32 -45.33
N HIS A 14 -3.02 -6.56 -45.67
CA HIS A 14 -4.01 -7.54 -46.13
C HIS A 14 -4.92 -8.03 -44.97
N VAL A 15 -4.36 -8.21 -43.78
CA VAL A 15 -5.10 -8.58 -42.55
C VAL A 15 -5.96 -7.42 -42.05
N PHE A 16 -5.41 -6.20 -41.99
CA PHE A 16 -6.16 -5.01 -41.56
C PHE A 16 -7.05 -4.40 -42.65
N GLY A 17 -6.79 -4.70 -43.93
CA GLY A 17 -7.54 -4.20 -45.08
C GLY A 17 -8.84 -4.95 -45.37
N GLY A 18 -9.27 -5.84 -44.47
CA GLY A 18 -10.59 -6.50 -44.56
C GLY A 18 -10.62 -7.76 -45.42
N ASN A 19 -9.62 -8.02 -46.28
CA ASN A 19 -9.64 -9.17 -47.18
C ASN A 19 -9.53 -10.52 -46.42
N VAL A 20 -8.89 -10.52 -45.25
CA VAL A 20 -8.82 -11.69 -44.35
C VAL A 20 -10.16 -12.02 -43.69
N LEU A 21 -11.05 -11.04 -43.50
CA LEU A 21 -12.38 -11.30 -42.94
C LEU A 21 -13.32 -11.96 -43.94
N THR A 22 -13.07 -11.80 -45.25
CA THR A 22 -13.86 -12.39 -46.34
C THR A 22 -13.44 -13.81 -46.70
N GLU A 23 -12.29 -14.27 -46.20
CA GLU A 23 -11.84 -15.66 -46.34
C GLU A 23 -12.82 -16.61 -45.61
N ASN A 24 -13.35 -17.60 -46.33
CA ASN A 24 -14.35 -18.56 -45.81
C ASN A 24 -13.91 -19.25 -44.51
N PHE A 25 -12.61 -19.33 -44.23
CA PHE A 25 -12.06 -19.88 -43.00
C PHE A 25 -12.28 -18.96 -41.79
N PHE A 26 -12.12 -17.64 -41.95
CA PHE A 26 -12.27 -16.66 -40.87
C PHE A 26 -13.73 -16.44 -40.52
N VAL A 27 -14.62 -16.35 -41.52
CA VAL A 27 -16.07 -16.21 -41.30
C VAL A 27 -16.62 -17.39 -40.49
N ARG A 28 -16.16 -18.61 -40.78
CA ARG A 28 -16.58 -19.83 -40.07
C ARG A 28 -16.09 -19.90 -38.62
N ASN A 29 -15.00 -19.22 -38.29
CA ASN A 29 -14.39 -19.21 -36.95
C ASN A 29 -14.49 -17.85 -36.24
N LEU A 30 -15.31 -16.92 -36.76
CA LEU A 30 -15.38 -15.54 -36.30
C LEU A 30 -15.74 -15.45 -34.80
N THR A 31 -16.63 -16.32 -34.32
CA THR A 31 -16.99 -16.42 -32.89
C THR A 31 -15.77 -16.64 -32.01
N PHE A 32 -14.85 -17.52 -32.41
CA PHE A 32 -13.63 -17.80 -31.65
C PHE A 32 -12.68 -16.60 -31.64
N ILE A 33 -12.55 -15.91 -32.77
CA ILE A 33 -11.71 -14.71 -32.89
C ILE A 33 -12.26 -13.58 -32.01
N VAL A 34 -13.58 -13.37 -32.00
CA VAL A 34 -14.21 -12.37 -31.15
C VAL A 34 -13.99 -12.68 -29.67
N VAL A 35 -14.12 -13.94 -29.26
CA VAL A 35 -13.81 -14.37 -27.87
C VAL A 35 -12.35 -14.05 -27.51
N LEU A 36 -11.39 -14.33 -28.39
CA LEU A 36 -9.99 -14.00 -28.16
C LEU A 36 -9.76 -12.49 -28.01
N VAL A 37 -10.39 -11.67 -28.86
CA VAL A 37 -10.30 -10.21 -28.77
C VAL A 37 -10.88 -9.70 -27.46
N ILE A 38 -12.01 -10.23 -27.02
CA ILE A 38 -12.62 -9.88 -25.72
C ILE A 38 -11.66 -10.23 -24.57
N ILE A 39 -11.09 -11.44 -24.57
CA ILE A 39 -10.10 -11.85 -23.57
C ILE A 39 -8.89 -10.91 -23.57
N MET A 40 -8.41 -10.53 -24.76
CA MET A 40 -7.29 -9.61 -24.91
C MET A 40 -7.60 -8.23 -24.30
N ILE A 41 -8.79 -7.67 -24.56
CA ILE A 41 -9.22 -6.39 -23.98
C ILE A 41 -9.34 -6.49 -22.46
N LEU A 42 -9.92 -7.57 -21.94
CA LEU A 42 -10.01 -7.81 -20.49
C LEU A 42 -8.64 -7.92 -19.85
N PHE A 43 -7.70 -8.61 -20.50
CA PHE A 43 -6.34 -8.78 -19.99
C PHE A 43 -5.58 -7.45 -19.92
N ILE A 44 -5.68 -6.62 -20.97
CA ILE A 44 -5.08 -5.29 -21.00
C ILE A 44 -5.65 -4.43 -19.86
N SER A 45 -6.99 -4.42 -19.72
CA SER A 45 -7.67 -3.66 -18.68
C SER A 45 -7.24 -4.10 -17.28
N HIS A 46 -7.21 -5.42 -17.04
CA HIS A 46 -6.79 -6.00 -15.77
C HIS A 46 -5.34 -5.62 -15.42
N ARG A 47 -4.43 -5.66 -16.40
CA ARG A 47 -3.03 -5.26 -16.20
C ARG A 47 -2.91 -3.81 -15.72
N TYR A 48 -3.65 -2.89 -16.33
CA TYR A 48 -3.63 -1.48 -15.92
C TYR A 48 -4.19 -1.28 -14.51
N THR A 49 -5.27 -1.97 -14.16
CA THR A 49 -5.82 -1.93 -12.79
C THR A 49 -4.78 -2.39 -11.79
N VAL A 50 -4.12 -3.54 -12.02
CA VAL A 50 -3.10 -4.05 -11.10
C VAL A 50 -1.96 -3.06 -10.95
N LEU A 51 -1.50 -2.45 -12.05
CA LEU A 51 -0.40 -1.49 -12.02
C LEU A 51 -0.74 -0.25 -11.18
N GLN A 52 -1.97 0.26 -11.31
CA GLN A 52 -2.47 1.37 -10.48
C GLN A 52 -2.55 0.98 -9.00
N ARG A 53 -3.07 -0.21 -8.69
CA ARG A 53 -3.19 -0.69 -7.30
C ARG A 53 -1.83 -0.89 -6.63
N ILE A 54 -0.82 -1.33 -7.37
CA ILE A 54 0.55 -1.47 -6.84
C ILE A 54 1.10 -0.09 -6.45
N ALA A 55 0.95 0.90 -7.32
CA ALA A 55 1.41 2.27 -7.03
C ALA A 55 0.67 2.90 -5.84
N GLU A 56 -0.65 2.70 -5.75
CA GLU A 56 -1.45 3.13 -4.60
C GLU A 56 -0.96 2.45 -3.30
N MET A 57 -0.71 1.14 -3.36
CA MET A 57 -0.24 0.38 -2.20
C MET A 57 1.14 0.84 -1.72
N GLU A 58 2.05 1.19 -2.64
CA GLU A 58 3.35 1.75 -2.28
C GLU A 58 3.21 3.09 -1.54
N ARG A 59 2.36 3.99 -2.04
CA ARG A 59 2.06 5.26 -1.36
C ARG A 59 1.47 5.03 0.03
N LEU A 60 0.45 4.17 0.13
CA LEU A 60 -0.20 3.81 1.40
C LEU A 60 0.79 3.22 2.41
N LYS A 61 1.74 2.40 1.96
CA LYS A 61 2.79 1.84 2.83
C LYS A 61 3.75 2.89 3.38
N VAL A 62 4.10 3.91 2.58
CA VAL A 62 4.94 5.02 3.04
C VAL A 62 4.20 5.82 4.11
N GLU A 63 2.95 6.20 3.85
CA GLU A 63 2.12 6.96 4.80
C GLU A 63 1.94 6.21 6.13
N LEU A 64 1.69 4.89 6.07
CA LEU A 64 1.61 4.05 7.27
C LEU A 64 2.94 4.01 8.05
N LYS A 65 4.06 3.98 7.34
CA LYS A 65 5.39 3.95 7.96
C LYS A 65 5.67 5.27 8.68
N ASP A 66 5.33 6.39 8.07
CA ASP A 66 5.52 7.72 8.63
C ASP A 66 4.65 7.91 9.88
N ALA A 67 3.36 7.56 9.81
CA ALA A 67 2.45 7.60 10.97
C ALA A 67 2.95 6.71 12.13
N LYS A 68 3.54 5.54 11.81
CA LYS A 68 4.17 4.68 12.81
C LYS A 68 5.36 5.36 13.48
N TYR A 69 6.23 6.01 12.72
CA TYR A 69 7.38 6.71 13.31
C TYR A 69 6.96 7.90 14.17
N GLU A 70 5.97 8.67 13.73
CA GLU A 70 5.40 9.76 14.53
C GLU A 70 4.85 9.25 15.86
N SER A 71 4.11 8.13 15.84
CA SER A 71 3.61 7.54 17.08
C SER A 71 4.72 7.06 18.03
N LEU A 72 5.82 6.55 17.48
CA LEU A 72 6.99 6.10 18.25
C LEU A 72 7.78 7.28 18.83
N ASP A 73 7.86 8.38 18.09
CA ASP A 73 8.52 9.60 18.50
C ASP A 73 7.77 10.22 19.68
N ILE A 74 6.45 10.41 19.54
CA ILE A 74 5.57 10.89 20.62
C ILE A 74 5.65 9.97 21.85
N ALA A 75 5.66 8.65 21.65
CA ALA A 75 5.80 7.72 22.76
C ALA A 75 7.18 7.80 23.44
N SER A 76 8.25 8.07 22.70
CA SER A 76 9.59 8.28 23.24
C SER A 76 9.67 9.57 24.04
N ASP A 77 9.15 10.67 23.48
CA ASP A 77 9.05 11.97 24.18
C ASP A 77 8.24 11.86 25.46
N LEU A 78 7.09 11.17 25.40
CA LEU A 78 6.27 10.92 26.58
C LEU A 78 7.01 10.07 27.61
N THR A 79 7.74 9.04 27.17
CA THR A 79 8.53 8.20 28.06
C THR A 79 9.64 9.01 28.72
N GLU A 80 10.33 9.88 27.99
CA GLU A 80 11.36 10.77 28.53
C GLU A 80 10.76 11.77 29.53
N ALA A 81 9.67 12.45 29.16
CA ALA A 81 8.98 13.39 30.02
C ALA A 81 8.39 12.74 31.28
N SER A 82 7.99 11.47 31.18
CA SER A 82 7.44 10.69 32.30
C SER A 82 8.52 10.04 33.16
N ARG A 83 9.81 10.21 32.86
CA ARG A 83 10.87 9.73 33.75
C ARG A 83 10.76 10.43 35.09
N GLN A 84 10.83 9.66 36.16
CA GLN A 84 10.70 10.14 37.53
C GLN A 84 11.56 11.39 37.80
N GLY A 85 12.84 11.38 37.41
CA GLY A 85 13.73 12.53 37.58
C GLY A 85 13.33 13.78 36.78
N GLN A 86 12.67 13.63 35.62
CA GLN A 86 12.15 14.78 34.87
C GLN A 86 10.85 15.31 35.50
N ILE A 87 9.99 14.41 35.98
CA ILE A 87 8.80 14.79 36.75
C ILE A 87 9.19 15.54 38.03
N GLU A 88 10.19 15.05 38.76
CA GLU A 88 10.74 15.70 39.96
C GLU A 88 11.18 17.13 39.67
N LYS A 89 12.02 17.33 38.63
CA LYS A 89 12.45 18.67 38.22
C LYS A 89 11.29 19.58 37.88
N LYS A 90 10.33 19.09 37.09
CA LYS A 90 9.17 19.88 36.65
C LYS A 90 8.25 20.27 37.81
N VAL A 91 8.12 19.39 38.80
CA VAL A 91 7.36 19.64 40.04
C VAL A 91 8.06 20.67 40.93
N GLU A 92 9.39 20.61 41.02
CA GLU A 92 10.21 21.56 41.78
C GLU A 92 10.19 22.96 41.13
N GLU A 93 10.36 23.05 39.81
CA GLU A 93 10.22 24.30 39.03
C GLU A 93 8.83 24.92 39.15
N SER A 94 7.78 24.09 39.20
CA SER A 94 6.39 24.56 39.34
C SER A 94 6.03 24.98 40.77
N GLY A 95 6.95 24.83 41.74
CA GLY A 95 6.74 25.26 43.12
C GLY A 95 5.66 24.48 43.87
N LEU A 96 5.29 23.29 43.38
CA LEU A 96 4.16 22.50 43.90
C LEU A 96 4.44 21.86 45.27
N GLY A 97 5.68 21.89 45.74
CA GLY A 97 6.08 21.38 47.07
C GLY A 97 5.91 19.87 47.26
N LEU A 98 5.66 19.13 46.18
CA LEU A 98 5.48 17.68 46.20
C LEU A 98 6.84 16.98 46.24
N LYS A 99 6.99 15.97 47.12
CA LYS A 99 8.19 15.14 47.26
C LYS A 99 7.82 13.68 47.11
N ILE A 100 8.74 12.88 46.59
CA ILE A 100 8.55 11.43 46.52
C ILE A 100 8.58 10.86 47.92
N ASN A 101 7.57 10.03 48.21
CA ASN A 101 7.50 9.29 49.44
C ASN A 101 8.51 8.13 49.40
N ASN A 102 9.59 8.24 50.18
CA ASN A 102 10.60 7.19 50.32
C ASN A 102 10.25 6.14 51.39
N GLU A 103 9.10 6.29 52.06
CA GLU A 103 8.65 5.35 53.08
C GLU A 103 7.71 4.29 52.50
N PRO A 104 7.83 3.02 52.92
CA PRO A 104 7.01 1.93 52.39
C PRO A 104 5.53 2.10 52.77
N VAL A 105 4.63 1.74 51.85
CA VAL A 105 3.18 1.86 52.04
C VAL A 105 2.66 0.76 52.98
N PHE A 106 2.03 1.14 54.09
CA PHE A 106 1.45 0.18 55.04
C PHE A 106 -0.01 -0.14 54.68
N ARG A 107 -0.35 -1.44 54.54
CA ARG A 107 -1.74 -1.89 54.44
C ARG A 107 -2.31 -2.12 55.83
N ILE A 108 -3.33 -1.35 56.19
CA ILE A 108 -4.08 -1.55 57.44
C ILE A 108 -4.95 -2.80 57.26
N GLN A 109 -4.56 -3.93 57.85
CA GLN A 109 -5.43 -5.09 57.97
C GLN A 109 -6.25 -4.96 59.26
N LYS A 110 -7.59 -5.04 59.12
CA LYS A 110 -8.50 -5.01 60.26
C LYS A 110 -8.29 -6.29 61.09
N GLY A 111 -7.64 -6.15 62.25
CA GLY A 111 -7.46 -7.24 63.19
C GLY A 111 -8.81 -7.86 63.54
N ARG A 112 -8.96 -9.17 63.27
CA ARG A 112 -10.09 -9.95 63.74
C ARG A 112 -9.92 -10.07 65.26
N LYS A 113 -10.76 -9.33 66.00
CA LYS A 113 -10.97 -9.57 67.43
C LYS A 113 -11.60 -10.94 67.64
#